data_AF-A0A2E0F7Z3-F1
#
_entry.id   AF-A0A2E0F7Z3-F1
#
_cell.length_a   1.000
_cell.length_b   1.000
_cell.length_c   1.000
_cell.angle_alpha   90.00
_cell.angle_beta   90.00
_cell.angle_gamma   90.00
#
_symmetry.space_group_name_H-M   'P 1'
#
loop_
_entity.id
_entity.type
_entity.pdbx_description
1 polymer ?
#
loop_
_entity_poly.entity_id
_entity_poly.type
_entity_poly.pdbx_seq_one_letter_code
_entity_poly.pdbx_strand_id
1 'polypeptide(L)'
;MILYLFSIGLVLINSNKTYMKKIILNKDKVSKNEYFFIDNDSEIRKSSKIIFFIKFWIENKKTLKKKKHIGVILDSNQSIDLIKDDIELFSLIQFNFITFKDGRPFTEIKKLRKYWKFNGEIRASGHILPDQYVFLNRCGVDSFEIEEGKEKFWIDFFKMDEGLYYQP
;
A
#
# COMPACT_ATOMS: atom_id res chain seq x y z
N MET A 1 -42.55 -13.62 -1.42
CA MET A 1 -42.13 -14.34 -2.65
C MET A 1 -41.53 -13.27 -3.56
N ILE A 2 -40.24 -13.11 -3.81
CA ILE A 2 -39.01 -13.87 -3.59
C ILE A 2 -37.85 -12.85 -3.49
N LEU A 3 -36.82 -13.24 -2.76
CA LEU A 3 -35.59 -12.54 -2.40
C LEU A 3 -34.89 -11.77 -3.55
N TYR A 4 -34.49 -10.52 -3.27
CA TYR A 4 -33.41 -9.81 -3.99
C TYR A 4 -32.32 -9.40 -2.99
N LEU A 5 -31.73 -10.40 -2.33
CA LEU A 5 -30.75 -10.23 -1.26
C LEU A 5 -29.53 -11.15 -1.45
N PHE A 6 -29.10 -11.44 -2.67
CA PHE A 6 -27.88 -12.23 -2.89
C PHE A 6 -27.17 -11.83 -4.19
N SER A 7 -26.36 -10.77 -4.13
CA SER A 7 -25.27 -10.60 -5.12
C SER A 7 -24.06 -9.80 -4.63
N ILE A 8 -24.13 -9.15 -3.47
CA ILE A 8 -22.98 -8.39 -2.90
C ILE A 8 -22.05 -9.28 -2.04
N GLY A 9 -22.40 -10.56 -1.85
CA GLY A 9 -21.71 -11.46 -0.91
C GLY A 9 -20.48 -12.22 -1.43
N LEU A 10 -20.09 -12.12 -2.71
CA LEU A 10 -19.05 -13.01 -3.27
C LEU A 10 -17.65 -12.39 -3.42
N VAL A 11 -17.44 -11.12 -3.08
CA VAL A 11 -16.12 -10.45 -3.21
C VAL A 11 -15.29 -10.50 -1.92
N LEU A 12 -15.88 -10.91 -0.79
CA LEU A 12 -15.20 -10.85 0.52
C LEU A 12 -14.47 -12.13 0.95
N ILE A 13 -14.53 -13.22 0.18
CA ILE A 13 -14.02 -14.54 0.65
C ILE A 13 -12.53 -14.79 0.31
N ASN A 14 -11.89 -13.98 -0.54
CA ASN A 14 -10.50 -14.22 -0.96
C ASN A 14 -9.42 -13.33 -0.32
N SER A 15 -9.75 -12.43 0.61
CA SER A 15 -8.73 -11.54 1.22
C SER A 15 -7.83 -12.21 2.28
N ASN A 16 -8.24 -13.35 2.84
CA ASN A 16 -7.48 -14.02 3.92
C ASN A 16 -6.35 -14.94 3.46
N LYS A 17 -6.13 -15.12 2.15
CA LYS A 17 -5.02 -15.94 1.61
C LYS A 17 -3.89 -15.15 0.93
N THR A 18 -4.07 -13.85 0.71
CA THR A 18 -3.14 -13.05 -0.12
C THR A 18 -2.08 -12.31 0.69
N TYR A 19 -1.97 -12.55 2.00
CA TYR A 19 -0.86 -12.09 2.84
C TYR A 19 0.18 -13.20 3.09
N MET A 20 0.36 -14.10 2.11
CA MET A 20 1.51 -15.02 2.05
C MET A 20 2.80 -14.19 2.01
N LYS A 21 3.73 -14.47 2.94
CA LYS A 21 5.10 -13.92 3.07
C LYS A 21 5.49 -12.95 1.96
N LYS A 22 5.22 -11.67 2.20
CA LYS A 22 5.64 -10.60 1.32
C LYS A 22 6.87 -9.94 1.89
N ILE A 23 7.74 -9.56 0.99
CA ILE A 23 8.96 -8.84 1.29
C ILE A 23 8.83 -7.41 0.81
N ILE A 24 9.52 -6.53 1.49
CA ILE A 24 9.54 -5.11 1.19
C ILE A 24 10.86 -4.83 0.48
N LEU A 25 10.76 -4.40 -0.77
CA LEU A 25 11.89 -3.95 -1.55
C LEU A 25 11.96 -2.42 -1.47
N ASN A 26 13.02 -1.90 -0.87
CA ASN A 26 13.37 -0.49 -0.91
C ASN A 26 14.65 -0.36 -1.73
N LYS A 27 14.51 -0.01 -3.01
CA LYS A 27 15.62 0.00 -3.99
C LYS A 27 16.28 -1.37 -4.10
N ASP A 28 17.52 -1.49 -3.68
CA ASP A 28 18.33 -2.70 -3.66
C ASP A 28 18.20 -3.50 -2.35
N LYS A 29 17.52 -2.95 -1.34
CA LYS A 29 17.41 -3.55 -0.01
C LYS A 29 16.11 -4.31 0.14
N VAL A 30 16.23 -5.60 0.43
CA VAL A 30 15.11 -6.47 0.80
C VAL A 30 14.99 -6.48 2.32
N SER A 31 13.80 -6.18 2.84
CA SER A 31 13.44 -6.31 4.25
C SER A 31 12.14 -7.10 4.41
N LYS A 32 11.90 -7.63 5.61
CA LYS A 32 10.64 -8.31 5.92
C LYS A 32 9.56 -7.27 6.24
N ASN A 33 8.31 -7.54 5.88
CA ASN A 33 7.21 -6.66 6.26
C ASN A 33 6.97 -6.73 7.78
N GLU A 34 7.22 -5.62 8.47
CA GLU A 34 7.05 -5.51 9.92
C GLU A 34 5.64 -5.06 10.34
N TYR A 35 4.81 -4.64 9.39
CA TYR A 35 3.44 -4.19 9.67
C TYR A 35 2.48 -5.37 9.66
N PHE A 36 1.73 -5.52 10.75
CA PHE A 36 0.71 -6.55 10.87
C PHE A 36 -0.62 -6.03 10.32
N PHE A 37 -1.19 -6.72 9.34
CA PHE A 37 -2.50 -6.37 8.80
C PHE A 37 -3.59 -6.70 9.82
N ILE A 38 -4.50 -5.76 10.07
CA ILE A 38 -5.66 -5.94 10.93
C ILE A 38 -6.95 -5.60 10.18
N ASP A 39 -7.99 -6.39 10.42
CA ASP A 39 -9.35 -6.17 9.93
C ASP A 39 -10.38 -6.11 11.06
N ASN A 40 -9.95 -6.29 12.32
CA ASN A 40 -10.81 -6.36 13.48
C ASN A 40 -10.26 -5.59 14.69
N ASP A 41 -11.16 -5.13 15.55
CA ASP A 41 -10.85 -4.27 16.70
C ASP A 41 -10.04 -5.01 17.78
N SER A 42 -10.27 -6.32 17.92
CA SER A 42 -9.63 -7.18 18.91
C SER A 42 -8.12 -7.32 18.68
N GLU A 43 -7.64 -7.04 17.47
CA GLU A 43 -6.24 -7.16 17.07
C GLU A 43 -5.42 -5.88 17.24
N ILE A 44 -6.08 -4.73 17.46
CA ILE A 44 -5.40 -3.44 17.65
C ILE A 44 -4.37 -3.49 18.79
N ARG A 45 -4.61 -4.30 19.83
CA ARG A 45 -3.71 -4.42 20.99
C ARG A 45 -2.55 -5.38 20.78
N LYS A 46 -2.60 -6.28 19.79
CA LYS A 46 -1.64 -7.38 19.64
C LYS A 46 -0.28 -6.94 19.07
N SER A 47 -0.25 -5.89 18.26
CA SER A 47 0.97 -5.42 17.60
C SER A 47 1.29 -3.94 17.86
N SER A 48 2.58 -3.62 17.83
CA SER A 48 3.10 -2.25 17.90
C SER A 48 2.97 -1.53 16.55
N LYS A 49 3.19 -2.25 15.44
CA LYS A 49 3.04 -1.77 14.06
C LYS A 49 1.84 -2.46 13.41
N ILE A 50 0.87 -1.66 12.99
CA ILE A 50 -0.37 -2.16 12.40
C ILE A 50 -0.67 -1.45 11.09
N ILE A 51 -1.25 -2.18 10.14
CA ILE A 51 -1.72 -1.64 8.87
C ILE A 51 -3.14 -2.12 8.60
N PHE A 52 -3.98 -1.29 8.02
CA PHE A 52 -5.40 -1.60 7.80
C PHE A 52 -5.95 -0.83 6.60
N PHE A 53 -7.06 -1.29 6.03
CA PHE A 53 -7.75 -0.54 4.98
C PHE A 53 -8.37 0.76 5.52
N ILE A 54 -8.50 1.75 4.65
CA ILE A 54 -9.09 3.06 4.98
C ILE A 54 -10.49 2.97 5.62
N LYS A 55 -11.30 1.97 5.25
CA LYS A 55 -12.63 1.75 5.86
C LYS A 55 -12.52 1.55 7.38
N PHE A 56 -11.54 0.76 7.81
CA PHE A 56 -11.27 0.49 9.21
C PHE A 56 -10.82 1.75 9.97
N TRP A 57 -10.04 2.63 9.31
CA TRP A 57 -9.67 3.93 9.88
C TRP A 57 -10.90 4.78 10.22
N ILE A 58 -11.85 4.86 9.29
CA ILE A 58 -13.06 5.69 9.44
C ILE A 58 -13.90 5.19 10.62
N GLU A 59 -14.03 3.88 10.78
CA GLU A 59 -14.83 3.26 11.84
C GLU A 59 -14.14 3.35 13.22
N ASN A 60 -12.81 3.19 13.27
CA ASN A 60 -12.05 3.01 14.53
C ASN A 60 -11.10 4.15 14.89
N LYS A 61 -11.26 5.32 14.25
CA LYS A 61 -10.39 6.50 14.37
C LYS A 61 -9.96 6.81 15.79
N LYS A 62 -10.90 6.86 16.75
CA LYS A 62 -10.63 7.25 18.16
C LYS A 62 -9.62 6.33 18.86
N THR A 63 -9.67 5.03 18.57
CA THR A 63 -8.79 4.04 19.19
C THR A 63 -7.42 4.04 18.51
N LEU A 64 -7.41 4.18 17.18
CA LEU A 64 -6.20 4.11 16.37
C LEU A 64 -5.29 5.33 16.53
N LYS A 65 -5.85 6.53 16.79
CA LYS A 65 -5.06 7.75 17.07
C LYS A 65 -4.07 7.60 18.24
N LYS A 66 -4.28 6.65 19.15
CA LYS A 66 -3.42 6.42 20.32
C LYS A 66 -2.16 5.61 19.99
N LYS A 67 -2.07 5.03 18.80
CA LYS A 67 -0.93 4.22 18.35
C LYS A 67 0.08 5.07 17.59
N LYS A 68 1.37 4.79 17.80
CA LYS A 68 2.48 5.56 17.18
C LYS A 68 2.83 5.09 15.77
N HIS A 69 2.70 3.79 15.48
CA HIS A 69 3.12 3.20 14.21
C HIS A 69 1.94 2.56 13.51
N ILE A 70 1.08 3.41 12.95
CA ILE A 70 -0.05 2.97 12.14
C ILE A 70 0.26 3.19 10.66
N GLY A 71 -0.27 2.30 9.84
CA GLY A 71 -0.31 2.44 8.40
C GLY A 71 -1.72 2.26 7.86
N VAL A 72 -1.96 2.84 6.70
CA VAL A 72 -3.26 2.75 6.01
C VAL A 72 -3.08 2.26 4.58
N ILE A 73 -3.96 1.37 4.15
CA ILE A 73 -4.03 0.87 2.78
C ILE A 73 -5.15 1.60 2.06
N LEU A 74 -4.80 2.22 0.93
CA LEU A 74 -5.72 2.79 -0.03
C LEU A 74 -5.71 1.93 -1.29
N ASP A 75 -6.89 1.50 -1.71
CA ASP A 75 -7.04 0.88 -3.02
C ASP A 75 -6.87 1.93 -4.13
N SER A 76 -6.49 1.48 -5.33
CA SER A 76 -6.19 2.38 -6.46
C SER A 76 -7.36 3.25 -6.92
N ASN A 77 -8.59 2.92 -6.51
CA ASN A 77 -9.80 3.70 -6.76
C ASN A 77 -10.14 4.71 -5.64
N GLN A 78 -9.38 4.77 -4.56
CA GLN A 78 -9.60 5.66 -3.42
C GLN A 78 -8.67 6.88 -3.49
N SER A 79 -9.18 8.03 -3.03
CA SER A 79 -8.42 9.29 -2.99
C SER A 79 -7.78 9.49 -1.61
N ILE A 80 -6.59 10.12 -1.61
CA ILE A 80 -5.92 10.57 -0.39
C ILE A 80 -6.74 11.58 0.41
N ASP A 81 -7.68 12.27 -0.25
CA ASP A 81 -8.54 13.28 0.37
C ASP A 81 -9.37 12.73 1.54
N LEU A 82 -9.58 11.40 1.58
CA LEU A 82 -10.27 10.70 2.66
C LEU A 82 -9.50 10.67 3.98
N ILE A 83 -8.16 10.82 3.94
CA ILE A 83 -7.29 10.81 5.14
C ILE A 83 -6.50 12.10 5.31
N LYS A 84 -6.73 13.12 4.48
CA LYS A 84 -5.93 14.34 4.41
C LYS A 84 -5.69 15.02 5.77
N ASP A 85 -6.70 15.07 6.62
CA ASP A 85 -6.66 15.75 7.91
C ASP A 85 -5.91 14.95 8.99
N ASP A 86 -5.55 13.69 8.68
CA ASP A 86 -4.89 12.77 9.59
C ASP A 86 -3.59 12.20 8.99
N ILE A 87 -3.11 12.71 7.84
CA ILE A 87 -1.94 12.18 7.12
C ILE A 87 -0.73 12.05 8.05
N GLU A 88 -0.50 13.02 8.92
CA GLU A 88 0.65 13.07 9.84
C GLU A 88 0.65 11.95 10.90
N LEU A 89 -0.50 11.31 11.13
CA LEU A 89 -0.60 10.19 12.07
C LEU A 89 -0.07 8.88 11.47
N PHE A 90 0.00 8.79 10.15
CA PHE A 90 0.43 7.57 9.47
C PHE A 90 1.94 7.54 9.33
N SER A 91 2.54 6.46 9.82
CA SER A 91 3.95 6.14 9.57
C SER A 91 4.15 5.51 8.18
N LEU A 92 3.08 4.93 7.62
CA LEU A 92 3.07 4.20 6.36
C LEU A 92 1.75 4.45 5.62
N ILE A 93 1.82 4.82 4.34
CA ILE A 93 0.67 4.85 3.44
C ILE A 93 0.95 3.86 2.32
N GLN A 94 0.14 2.81 2.24
CA GLN A 94 0.25 1.77 1.23
C GLN A 94 -0.80 1.97 0.15
N PHE A 95 -0.39 2.02 -1.11
CA PHE A 95 -1.28 2.02 -2.27
C PHE A 95 -1.38 0.62 -2.85
N ASN A 96 -2.59 0.07 -2.81
CA ASN A 96 -2.92 -1.24 -3.35
C ASN A 96 -3.44 -1.13 -4.78
N PHE A 97 -2.64 -1.61 -5.75
CA PHE A 97 -2.98 -1.63 -7.16
C PHE A 97 -3.90 -2.82 -7.45
N ILE A 98 -5.19 -2.54 -7.67
CA ILE A 98 -6.19 -3.58 -8.02
C ILE A 98 -5.89 -4.14 -9.43
N THR A 99 -5.42 -3.30 -10.34
CA THR A 99 -5.04 -3.69 -11.70
C THR A 99 -3.80 -2.93 -12.14
N PHE A 100 -2.95 -3.57 -12.94
CA PHE A 100 -1.74 -2.95 -13.48
C PHE A 100 -2.03 -1.77 -14.41
N LYS A 101 -3.26 -1.64 -14.94
CA LYS A 101 -3.65 -0.53 -15.84
C LYS A 101 -4.09 0.73 -15.10
N ASP A 102 -4.16 0.71 -13.77
CA ASP A 102 -4.66 1.85 -13.00
C ASP A 102 -3.54 2.86 -12.74
N GLY A 103 -3.57 3.97 -13.46
CA GLY A 103 -2.62 5.07 -13.30
C GLY A 103 -2.95 6.03 -12.15
N ARG A 104 -4.14 5.95 -11.54
CA ARG A 104 -4.58 6.92 -10.50
C ARG A 104 -3.65 6.98 -9.28
N PRO A 105 -3.14 5.85 -8.74
CA PRO A 105 -2.20 5.89 -7.62
C PRO A 105 -0.97 6.75 -7.87
N PHE A 106 -0.47 6.83 -9.10
CA PHE A 106 0.71 7.67 -9.41
C PHE A 106 0.45 9.15 -9.10
N THR A 107 -0.74 9.64 -9.48
CA THR A 107 -1.16 11.01 -9.22
C THR A 107 -1.35 11.24 -7.72
N GLU A 108 -1.97 10.30 -7.02
CA GLU A 108 -2.20 10.40 -5.57
C GLU A 108 -0.89 10.36 -4.77
N ILE A 109 0.05 9.48 -5.13
CA ILE A 109 1.38 9.40 -4.52
C ILE A 109 2.15 10.70 -4.74
N LYS A 110 2.18 11.20 -5.98
CA LYS A 110 2.81 12.48 -6.30
C LYS A 110 2.16 13.62 -5.52
N LYS A 111 0.84 13.59 -5.34
CA LYS A 111 0.11 14.60 -4.56
C LYS A 111 0.52 14.54 -3.08
N LEU A 112 0.60 13.34 -2.53
CA LEU A 112 1.02 13.05 -1.15
C LEU A 112 2.44 13.57 -0.86
N ARG A 113 3.39 13.36 -1.78
CA ARG A 113 4.76 13.86 -1.62
C ARG A 113 4.90 15.36 -1.86
N LYS A 114 4.34 15.88 -2.96
CA LYS A 114 4.57 17.27 -3.37
C LYS A 114 3.73 18.28 -2.60
N TYR A 115 2.45 18.00 -2.39
CA TYR A 115 1.54 18.95 -1.75
C TYR A 115 1.45 18.72 -0.25
N TRP A 116 1.27 17.47 0.17
CA TRP A 116 1.10 17.13 1.58
C TRP A 116 2.42 16.93 2.33
N LYS A 117 3.56 16.95 1.61
CA LYS A 117 4.92 16.79 2.18
C LYS A 117 5.01 15.62 3.17
N PHE A 118 4.32 14.52 2.84
CA PHE A 118 4.28 13.37 3.70
C PHE A 118 5.71 12.81 3.87
N ASN A 119 6.14 12.63 5.12
CA ASN A 119 7.48 12.17 5.48
C ASN A 119 7.52 10.70 5.89
N GLY A 120 6.36 10.05 6.02
CA GLY A 120 6.29 8.62 6.29
C GLY A 120 6.59 7.77 5.06
N GLU A 121 6.59 6.46 5.25
CA GLU A 121 6.85 5.51 4.18
C GLU A 121 5.66 5.47 3.20
N ILE A 122 5.92 5.59 1.89
CA ILE A 122 4.92 5.27 0.87
C ILE A 122 5.27 3.91 0.29
N ARG A 123 4.32 2.98 0.37
CA ARG A 123 4.48 1.63 -0.14
C ARG A 123 3.55 1.36 -1.29
N ALA A 124 4.02 0.69 -2.33
CA ALA A 124 3.18 0.17 -3.40
C ALA A 124 2.98 -1.34 -3.20
N SER A 125 1.74 -1.83 -3.27
CA SER A 125 1.39 -3.26 -3.21
C SER A 125 0.41 -3.68 -4.31
N GLY A 126 0.20 -4.99 -4.46
CA GLY A 126 -0.83 -5.55 -5.35
C GLY A 126 -0.29 -5.85 -6.75
N HIS A 127 -1.06 -5.54 -7.79
CA HIS A 127 -0.71 -5.83 -9.19
C HIS A 127 0.25 -4.79 -9.77
N ILE A 128 1.47 -4.75 -9.25
CA ILE A 128 2.54 -3.87 -9.74
C ILE A 128 3.48 -4.67 -10.63
N LEU A 129 3.89 -4.04 -11.72
CA LEU A 129 4.83 -4.61 -12.67
C LEU A 129 6.22 -3.95 -12.51
N PRO A 130 7.32 -4.68 -12.80
CA PRO A 130 8.67 -4.12 -12.71
C PRO A 130 8.88 -2.88 -13.58
N ASP A 131 8.30 -2.83 -14.77
CA ASP A 131 8.34 -1.68 -15.69
C ASP A 131 7.76 -0.40 -15.08
N GLN A 132 6.82 -0.52 -14.14
CA GLN A 132 6.21 0.61 -13.42
C GLN A 132 7.07 1.12 -12.27
N TYR A 133 8.03 0.31 -11.80
CA TYR A 133 8.85 0.59 -10.62
C TYR A 133 9.50 1.96 -10.69
N VAL A 134 10.12 2.28 -11.83
CA VAL A 134 10.89 3.50 -12.06
C VAL A 134 10.03 4.74 -11.91
N PHE A 135 8.84 4.69 -12.53
CA PHE A 135 7.87 5.76 -12.47
C PHE A 135 7.32 5.93 -11.05
N LEU A 136 7.06 4.83 -10.34
CA LEU A 136 6.61 4.86 -8.94
C LEU A 136 7.68 5.45 -8.01
N ASN A 137 8.94 5.03 -8.18
CA ASN A 137 10.09 5.58 -7.45
C ASN A 137 10.24 7.09 -7.72
N ARG A 138 10.09 7.54 -8.97
CA ARG A 138 10.10 8.98 -9.33
C ARG A 138 8.92 9.76 -8.75
N CYS A 139 7.75 9.14 -8.61
CA CYS A 139 6.60 9.74 -7.92
C CYS A 139 6.84 9.88 -6.40
N GLY A 140 7.77 9.09 -5.85
CA GLY A 140 8.19 9.13 -4.46
C GLY A 140 7.65 7.98 -3.60
N VAL A 141 7.38 6.82 -4.22
CA VAL A 141 7.24 5.55 -3.49
C VAL A 141 8.60 5.17 -2.90
N ASP A 142 8.63 4.80 -1.61
CA ASP A 142 9.86 4.37 -0.94
C ASP A 142 10.05 2.85 -1.01
N SER A 143 8.95 2.11 -0.98
CA SER A 143 9.00 0.67 -0.82
C SER A 143 7.93 -0.07 -1.63
N PHE A 144 8.25 -1.31 -1.99
CA PHE A 144 7.43 -2.14 -2.84
C PHE A 144 7.18 -3.47 -2.15
N GLU A 145 5.91 -3.84 -2.03
CA GLU A 145 5.52 -5.12 -1.50
C GLU A 145 5.52 -6.15 -2.64
N ILE A 146 6.49 -7.07 -2.62
CA ILE A 146 6.67 -8.09 -3.65
C ILE A 146 6.53 -9.49 -3.05
N GLU A 147 6.21 -10.47 -3.90
CA GLU A 147 6.14 -11.88 -3.52
C GLU A 147 7.53 -12.42 -3.18
N GLU A 148 7.63 -13.20 -2.09
CA GLU A 148 8.85 -13.94 -1.74
C GLU A 148 9.27 -14.85 -2.90
N GLY A 149 10.57 -14.89 -3.18
CA GLY A 149 11.16 -15.64 -4.31
C GLY A 149 11.31 -14.82 -5.60
N LYS A 150 10.76 -13.60 -5.66
CA LYS A 150 10.96 -12.67 -6.79
C LYS A 150 11.99 -11.57 -6.51
N GLU A 151 12.66 -11.57 -5.36
CA GLU A 151 13.66 -10.60 -4.92
C GLU A 151 14.65 -10.27 -6.03
N LYS A 152 15.32 -11.32 -6.51
CA LYS A 152 16.45 -11.21 -7.42
C LYS A 152 16.00 -10.58 -8.73
N PHE A 153 14.85 -10.99 -9.25
CA PHE A 153 14.29 -10.45 -10.48
C PHE A 153 14.00 -8.95 -10.38
N TRP A 154 13.40 -8.50 -9.27
CA TRP A 154 13.13 -7.08 -9.06
C TRP A 154 14.41 -6.27 -8.84
N ILE A 155 15.39 -6.81 -8.11
CA ILE A 155 16.70 -6.16 -7.89
C ILE A 155 17.48 -6.06 -9.22
N ASP A 156 17.49 -7.12 -10.01
CA ASP A 156 18.18 -7.13 -11.30
C ASP A 156 17.52 -6.12 -12.27
N PHE A 157 16.18 -6.05 -12.28
CA PHE A 157 15.44 -5.05 -13.04
C PHE A 157 15.77 -3.62 -12.60
N PHE A 158 15.82 -3.38 -11.29
CA PHE A 158 16.20 -2.08 -10.73
C PHE A 158 17.61 -1.64 -11.18
N LYS A 159 18.57 -2.57 -11.17
CA LYS A 159 19.95 -2.29 -11.61
C LYS A 159 20.08 -2.07 -13.11
N MET A 160 19.24 -2.73 -13.92
CA MET A 160 19.24 -2.56 -15.38
C MET A 160 18.72 -1.18 -15.80
N ASP A 161 17.79 -0.60 -15.05
CA ASP A 161 17.15 0.66 -15.40
C ASP A 161 17.97 1.91 -15.04
N GLU A 162 18.99 1.82 -14.18
CA GLU A 162 19.87 2.96 -13.86
C GLU A 162 20.60 3.57 -15.09
N GLY A 163 20.51 2.95 -16.28
CA GLY A 163 21.23 3.39 -17.48
C GLY A 163 20.45 3.48 -18.80
N LEU A 164 19.14 3.22 -18.88
CA LEU A 164 18.44 3.17 -20.17
C LEU A 164 17.08 3.88 -20.11
N TYR A 165 16.76 4.64 -21.17
CA TYR A 165 15.56 5.47 -21.35
C TYR A 165 15.59 6.89 -20.77
N TYR A 166 16.57 7.67 -21.25
CA TYR A 166 16.38 9.09 -21.47
C TYR A 166 16.96 9.46 -22.85
N GLN A 167 16.11 9.70 -23.84
CA GLN A 167 16.51 10.59 -24.93
C GLN A 167 16.40 12.03 -24.36
N PRO A 168 17.49 12.83 -24.44
CA PRO A 168 17.56 14.16 -23.84
C PRO A 168 16.51 15.13 -24.38
#